data_AF-A0A7Y2GGP0-F1
#
_entry.id   AF-A0A7Y2GGP0-F1
#
_cell.length_a   1.000
_cell.length_b   1.000
_cell.length_c   1.000
_cell.angle_alpha   90.00
_cell.angle_beta   90.00
_cell.angle_gamma   90.00
#
_symmetry.space_group_name_H-M   'P 1'
#
loop_
_entity.id
_entity.type
_entity.pdbx_description
1 polymer ?
#
loop_
_entity_poly.entity_id
_entity_poly.type
_entity_poly.pdbx_seq_one_letter_code
_entity_poly.pdbx_strand_id
1 'polypeptide(L)'
;MKLFTPANFIFPFLAHALGTLVAAFAAAKIAGKHEMRFGIGFGIFFLLGGITAVAMFGGPIWFIVADLVLAYIPMGILGAKLAGGE
;
A
#
# COMPACT_ATOMS: atom_id res chain seq x y z
N MET A 1 -7.78 9.27 27.73
CA MET A 1 -8.90 8.94 26.81
C MET A 1 -8.37 8.01 25.72
N LYS A 2 -8.93 6.80 25.55
CA LYS A 2 -8.70 5.98 24.34
C LYS A 2 -9.60 6.55 23.25
N LEU A 3 -9.10 7.54 22.51
CA LEU A 3 -9.87 8.23 21.47
C LEU A 3 -10.20 7.32 20.27
N PHE A 4 -9.35 6.31 20.04
CA PHE A 4 -9.48 5.38 18.92
C PHE A 4 -9.64 3.94 19.40
N THR A 5 -10.49 3.21 18.69
CA THR A 5 -10.68 1.76 18.79
C THR A 5 -10.10 1.09 17.54
N PRO A 6 -9.81 -0.23 17.56
CA PRO A 6 -9.32 -0.94 16.38
C PRO A 6 -10.16 -0.74 15.12
N ALA A 7 -11.48 -0.59 15.25
CA ALA A 7 -12.37 -0.34 14.11
C ALA A 7 -12.05 0.97 13.37
N ASN A 8 -11.53 1.98 14.06
CA ASN A 8 -11.16 3.27 13.44
C ASN A 8 -9.98 3.14 12.46
N PHE A 9 -9.21 2.06 12.54
CA PHE A 9 -8.03 1.83 11.71
C PHE A 9 -8.32 1.03 10.44
N ILE A 10 -9.55 0.48 10.29
CA ILE A 10 -9.95 -0.29 9.10
C ILE A 10 -9.91 0.60 7.86
N PHE A 11 -10.50 1.80 7.92
CA PHE A 11 -10.55 2.69 6.76
C PHE A 11 -9.19 3.27 6.35
N PRO A 12 -8.31 3.70 7.28
CA PRO A 12 -6.94 4.04 6.93
C PRO A 12 -6.20 2.89 6.22
N PHE A 13 -6.26 1.67 6.76
CA PHE A 13 -5.65 0.50 6.13
C PHE A 13 -6.20 0.27 4.71
N LEU A 14 -7.53 0.27 4.56
CA LEU A 14 -8.17 0.08 3.26
C LEU A 14 -7.79 1.18 2.27
N ALA A 15 -7.70 2.43 2.72
CA ALA A 15 -7.30 3.55 1.88
C ALA A 15 -5.86 3.37 1.36
N HIS A 16 -4.93 2.96 2.24
CA HIS A 16 -3.54 2.69 1.83
C HIS A 16 -3.44 1.47 0.91
N ALA A 17 -4.11 0.36 1.27
CA ALA A 17 -4.01 -0.90 0.55
C ALA A 17 -4.66 -0.84 -0.83
N LEU A 18 -5.90 -0.36 -0.90
CA LEU A 18 -6.63 -0.22 -2.17
C LEU A 18 -6.06 0.92 -3.01
N GLY A 19 -5.61 2.01 -2.38
CA GLY A 19 -4.91 3.09 -3.08
C GLY A 19 -3.64 2.60 -3.78
N THR A 20 -2.80 1.82 -3.07
CA THR A 20 -1.58 1.23 -3.66
C THR A 20 -1.94 0.25 -4.77
N LEU A 21 -2.94 -0.62 -4.55
CA LEU A 21 -3.40 -1.59 -5.54
C LEU A 21 -3.82 -0.91 -6.84
N VAL A 22 -4.69 0.10 -6.77
CA VAL A 22 -5.23 0.80 -7.94
C VAL A 22 -4.13 1.56 -8.68
N ALA A 23 -3.24 2.24 -7.96
CA ALA A 23 -2.12 2.95 -8.55
C ALA A 23 -1.14 1.99 -9.26
N ALA A 24 -0.79 0.87 -8.59
CA ALA A 24 0.08 -0.15 -9.14
C ALA A 24 -0.54 -0.85 -10.35
N PHE A 25 -1.83 -1.19 -10.30
CA PHE A 25 -2.56 -1.76 -11.43
C PHE A 25 -2.57 -0.81 -12.63
N ALA A 26 -2.90 0.47 -12.42
CA ALA A 26 -2.94 1.45 -13.49
C ALA A 26 -1.55 1.65 -14.12
N ALA A 27 -0.51 1.80 -13.30
CA ALA A 27 0.87 1.94 -13.77
C ALA A 27 1.34 0.71 -14.53
N ALA A 28 1.11 -0.48 -13.98
CA ALA A 28 1.47 -1.75 -14.61
C ALA A 28 0.72 -1.95 -15.94
N LYS A 29 -0.57 -1.58 -16.01
CA LYS A 29 -1.38 -1.70 -17.23
C LYS A 29 -0.86 -0.83 -18.37
N ILE A 30 -0.31 0.34 -18.04
CA ILE A 30 0.30 1.26 -19.01
C ILE A 30 1.71 0.80 -19.41
N ALA A 31 2.44 0.16 -18.51
CA ALA A 31 3.83 -0.23 -18.71
C ALA A 31 4.04 -1.28 -19.81
N GLY A 32 2.99 -1.99 -20.26
CA GLY A 32 3.14 -3.17 -21.10
C GLY A 32 4.12 -4.14 -20.42
N LYS A 33 5.12 -4.66 -21.12
CA LYS A 33 6.10 -5.71 -20.69
C LYS A 33 6.89 -5.51 -19.37
N HIS A 34 6.63 -4.45 -18.62
CA HIS A 34 7.30 -4.12 -17.36
C HIS A 34 6.31 -4.01 -16.19
N GLU A 35 5.14 -4.65 -16.30
CA GLU A 35 4.06 -4.61 -15.32
C GLU A 35 4.57 -4.80 -13.89
N MET A 36 5.33 -5.88 -13.64
CA MET A 36 5.83 -6.22 -12.31
C MET A 36 6.82 -5.18 -11.76
N ARG A 37 7.69 -4.64 -12.62
CA ARG A 37 8.65 -3.59 -12.20
C ARG A 37 7.92 -2.33 -11.78
N PHE A 38 6.88 -1.95 -12.51
CA PHE A 38 6.07 -0.77 -12.17
C PHE A 38 5.18 -1.03 -10.95
N GLY A 39 4.59 -2.22 -10.80
CA GLY A 39 3.82 -2.55 -9.60
C GLY A 39 4.66 -2.54 -8.32
N ILE A 40 5.85 -3.15 -8.36
CA ILE A 40 6.80 -3.10 -7.23
C ILE A 40 7.28 -1.66 -7.01
N GLY A 41 7.58 -0.91 -8.06
CA GLY A 41 8.01 0.48 -7.98
C GLY A 41 6.98 1.36 -7.27
N PHE A 42 5.70 1.24 -7.62
CA PHE A 42 4.61 1.94 -6.94
C PHE A 42 4.39 1.44 -5.51
N GLY A 43 4.52 0.12 -5.27
CA GLY A 43 4.51 -0.44 -3.91
C GLY A 43 5.60 0.17 -3.01
N ILE A 44 6.83 0.32 -3.52
CA ILE A 44 7.94 0.97 -2.81
C ILE A 44 7.65 2.46 -2.60
N PHE A 45 7.20 3.16 -3.64
CA PHE A 45 6.88 4.59 -3.55
C PHE A 45 5.83 4.87 -2.46
N PHE A 46 4.76 4.09 -2.41
CA PHE A 46 3.72 4.23 -1.38
C PHE A 46 4.21 3.79 -0.01
N LEU A 47 5.07 2.76 0.09
CA LEU A 47 5.71 2.37 1.35
C LEU A 47 6.53 3.51 1.95
N LEU A 48 7.28 4.28 1.15
CA LEU A 48 7.99 5.46 1.63
C LEU A 48 7.03 6.52 2.19
N GLY A 49 5.87 6.70 1.54
CA GLY A 49 4.78 7.52 2.04
C GLY A 49 4.24 7.01 3.38
N GLY A 50 4.04 5.70 3.52
CA GLY A 50 3.61 5.04 4.76
C GLY A 50 4.61 5.23 5.90
N ILE A 51 5.90 5.00 5.65
CA ILE A 51 6.98 5.25 6.63
C ILE A 51 6.97 6.71 7.07
N THR A 52 6.81 7.64 6.13
CA THR A 52 6.72 9.07 6.42
C THR A 52 5.51 9.39 7.30
N ALA A 53 4.33 8.83 6.99
CA ALA A 53 3.13 9.00 7.80
C ALA A 53 3.33 8.47 9.23
N VAL A 54 3.97 7.32 9.40
CA VAL A 54 4.29 6.77 10.72
C VAL A 54 5.26 7.68 11.50
N ALA A 55 6.29 8.20 10.83
CA ALA A 55 7.24 9.12 11.46
C ALA A 55 6.59 10.45 11.88
N MET A 56 5.59 10.92 11.13
CA MET A 56 4.88 12.18 11.42
C MET A 56 3.79 12.04 12.47
N PHE A 57 2.99 10.96 12.42
CA PHE A 57 1.76 10.84 13.19
C PHE A 57 1.82 9.78 14.29
N GLY A 58 2.77 8.84 14.21
CA GLY A 58 2.82 7.67 15.08
C GLY A 58 1.58 6.79 14.94
N GLY A 59 1.34 5.94 15.94
CA GLY A 59 0.17 5.08 15.98
C GLY A 59 0.38 3.81 16.80
N PRO A 60 -0.66 2.99 16.97
CA PRO A 60 -0.52 1.68 17.60
C PRO A 60 0.44 0.79 16.78
N ILE A 61 1.39 0.15 17.45
CA ILE A 61 2.42 -0.69 16.80
C ILE A 61 1.79 -1.77 15.91
N TRP A 62 0.71 -2.41 16.37
CA TRP A 62 0.03 -3.45 15.58
C TRP A 62 -0.50 -2.92 14.24
N PHE A 63 -1.00 -1.68 14.21
CA PHE A 63 -1.54 -1.07 13.00
C PHE A 63 -0.39 -0.68 12.07
N ILE A 64 0.65 -0.03 12.62
CA ILE A 64 1.86 0.34 11.87
C ILE A 64 2.44 -0.87 11.16
N VAL A 65 2.61 -1.99 11.86
CA VAL A 65 3.16 -3.22 11.29
C VAL A 65 2.23 -3.79 10.22
N ALA A 66 0.92 -3.90 10.50
CA ALA A 66 -0.03 -4.43 9.53
C ALA A 66 -0.06 -3.57 8.25
N ASP A 67 -0.06 -2.26 8.40
CA ASP A 67 -0.13 -1.30 7.30
C ASP A 67 1.15 -1.30 6.45
N LEU A 68 2.33 -1.09 7.08
CA LEU A 68 3.61 -1.06 6.37
C LEU A 68 3.93 -2.37 5.64
N VAL A 69 3.53 -3.52 6.21
CA VAL A 69 3.83 -4.83 5.62
C VAL A 69 2.82 -5.21 4.54
N LEU A 70 1.53 -4.95 4.74
CA LEU A 70 0.48 -5.52 3.88
C LEU A 70 -0.09 -4.52 2.87
N ALA A 71 -0.14 -3.22 3.20
CA ALA A 71 -0.86 -2.24 2.38
C ALA A 71 -0.05 -1.78 1.15
N TYR A 72 1.27 -2.01 1.12
CA TYR A 72 2.14 -1.41 0.11
C TYR A 72 2.71 -2.43 -0.89
N ILE A 73 3.87 -3.03 -0.62
CA ILE A 73 4.54 -3.94 -1.56
C ILE A 73 3.62 -5.11 -1.98
N PRO A 74 2.89 -5.80 -1.08
CA PRO A 74 1.98 -6.87 -1.49
C PRO A 74 0.87 -6.38 -2.42
N MET A 75 0.31 -5.20 -2.17
CA MET A 75 -0.73 -4.61 -3.03
C MET A 75 -0.14 -4.09 -4.35
N GLY A 76 1.12 -3.66 -4.36
CA GLY A 76 1.85 -3.32 -5.58
C GLY A 76 2.05 -4.52 -6.50
N ILE A 77 2.49 -5.65 -5.93
CA ILE A 77 2.63 -6.93 -6.63
C ILE A 77 1.27 -7.43 -7.11
N LEU A 78 0.25 -7.39 -6.25
CA LEU A 78 -1.11 -7.80 -6.61
C LEU A 78 -1.66 -6.94 -7.76
N GLY A 79 -1.47 -5.61 -7.71
CA GLY A 79 -1.86 -4.70 -8.77
C GLY A 79 -1.18 -5.02 -10.11
N ALA A 80 0.12 -5.30 -10.11
CA ALA A 80 0.83 -5.74 -11.32
C ALA A 80 0.32 -7.09 -11.85
N LYS A 81 0.09 -8.07 -10.98
CA LYS A 81 -0.46 -9.37 -11.38
C LYS A 81 -1.83 -9.23 -12.04
N LEU A 82 -2.70 -8.41 -11.45
CA LEU A 82 -4.02 -8.12 -12.02
C LEU A 82 -3.93 -7.40 -13.38
N ALA A 83 -2.84 -6.66 -13.63
CA ALA A 83 -2.59 -6.00 -14.91
C ALA A 83 -2.05 -6.93 -16.01
N GLY A 84 -1.66 -8.17 -15.67
CA GLY A 84 -1.08 -9.16 -16.59
C GLY A 84 0.42 -9.40 -16.39
N GLY A 85 1.04 -8.83 -15.35
CA GLY A 85 2.45 -9.05 -15.03
C GLY A 85 2.74 -10.42 -14.45
N GLU A 86 3.80 -11.05 -14.93
CA GLU A 86 4.37 -12.30 -14.40
C GLU A 86 5.43 -12.05 -13.32
#